data_AF-A0A9D7R1C4-F1
#
_entry.id   AF-A0A9D7R1C4-F1
#
_cell.length_a   1.000
_cell.length_b   1.000
_cell.length_c   1.000
_cell.angle_alpha   90.00
_cell.angle_beta   90.00
_cell.angle_gamma   90.00
#
_symmetry.space_group_name_H-M   'P 1'
#
loop_
_entity.id
_entity.type
_entity.pdbx_description
1 polymer ?
#
loop_
_entity_poly.entity_id
_entity_poly.type
_entity_poly.pdbx_seq_one_letter_code
_entity_poly.pdbx_strand_id
1 'polypeptide(L)'
;MPEVMNIVAFRVMGNDYSVTMAAHHGQLQLNAYEPLAGLAVIESQSLLYRTSIIFRTKCIDGITVNEKTFSNMETTGVSVTAIIPKGW
;
A
#
# COMPACT_ATOMS: atom_id res chain seq x y z
N MET A 1 4.48 -11.57 -6.23
CA MET A 1 4.43 -11.09 -4.83
C MET A 1 3.69 -9.76 -4.70
N PRO A 2 3.97 -8.73 -5.52
CA PRO A 2 3.20 -7.48 -5.51
C PRO A 2 1.69 -7.69 -5.70
N GLU A 3 1.29 -8.71 -6.47
CA GLU A 3 -0.11 -9.05 -6.74
C GLU A 3 -0.85 -9.46 -5.46
N VAL A 4 -0.20 -10.23 -4.59
CA VAL A 4 -0.77 -10.62 -3.29
C VAL A 4 -0.89 -9.41 -2.38
N MET A 5 0.07 -8.47 -2.42
CA MET A 5 -0.03 -7.22 -1.68
C MET A 5 -1.24 -6.38 -2.14
N ASN A 6 -1.52 -6.34 -3.45
CA ASN A 6 -2.72 -5.67 -3.97
C ASN A 6 -4.01 -6.32 -3.47
N ILE A 7 -4.10 -7.65 -3.45
CA ILE A 7 -5.27 -8.37 -2.91
C ILE A 7 -5.49 -8.01 -1.43
N VAL A 8 -4.41 -8.00 -0.64
CA VAL A 8 -4.47 -7.62 0.78
C VAL A 8 -4.88 -6.17 0.95
N ALA A 9 -4.36 -5.25 0.13
CA ALA A 9 -4.76 -3.85 0.17
C ALA A 9 -6.26 -3.67 -0.13
N PHE A 10 -6.79 -4.37 -1.13
CA PHE A 10 -8.23 -4.37 -1.41
C PHE A 10 -9.05 -4.90 -0.23
N ARG A 11 -8.59 -5.96 0.43
CA ARG A 11 -9.26 -6.51 1.61
C ARG A 11 -9.27 -5.53 2.78
N VAL A 12 -8.14 -4.88 3.06
CA VAL A 12 -8.02 -3.88 4.14
C VAL A 12 -8.94 -2.69 3.88
N MET A 13 -9.04 -2.21 2.63
CA MET A 13 -9.97 -1.13 2.28
C MET A 13 -11.44 -1.55 2.50
N GLY A 14 -11.83 -2.78 2.16
CA GLY A 14 -13.17 -3.28 2.44
C GLY A 14 -13.47 -3.39 3.95
N ASN A 15 -12.47 -3.80 4.73
CA ASN A 15 -12.57 -3.86 6.19
C ASN A 15 -12.70 -2.46 6.80
N ASP A 16 -11.96 -1.47 6.30
CA ASP A 16 -12.04 -0.07 6.73
C ASP A 16 -13.44 0.53 6.50
N TYR A 17 -14.04 0.25 5.34
CA TYR A 17 -15.43 0.67 5.08
C TYR A 17 -16.42 -0.01 6.03
N SER A 18 -16.21 -1.28 6.35
CA SER A 18 -17.04 -2.01 7.32
C SER A 18 -16.94 -1.42 8.73
N VAL A 19 -15.73 -1.03 9.15
CA VAL A 19 -15.48 -0.32 10.41
C VAL A 19 -16.18 1.04 10.42
N THR A 20 -16.07 1.79 9.33
CA THR A 20 -16.75 3.09 9.15
C THR A 20 -18.25 2.94 9.35
N MET A 21 -18.87 1.95 8.70
CA MET A 21 -20.29 1.69 8.87
C MET A 21 -20.66 1.28 10.30
N ALA A 22 -19.88 0.39 10.93
CA ALA A 22 -20.11 -0.01 12.31
C ALA A 22 -20.02 1.17 13.29
N ALA A 23 -19.02 2.05 13.11
CA ALA A 23 -18.82 3.23 13.95
C ALA A 23 -19.97 4.24 13.80
N HIS A 24 -20.49 4.45 12.59
CA HIS A 24 -21.55 5.42 12.32
C HIS A 24 -22.93 5.01 12.85
N HIS A 25 -23.23 3.71 12.97
CA HIS A 25 -24.57 3.22 13.29
C HIS A 25 -24.82 3.02 14.79
N GLY A 26 -23.96 3.52 15.68
CA GLY A 26 -24.21 3.49 17.12
C GLY A 26 -25.54 4.16 17.48
N GLN A 27 -26.31 3.55 18.41
CA GLN A 27 -27.62 4.05 18.80
C GLN A 27 -27.67 4.39 20.29
N LEU A 28 -28.23 5.55 20.62
CA LEU A 28 -28.39 6.04 21.99
C LEU A 28 -27.06 6.05 22.76
N GLN A 29 -26.90 5.18 23.76
CA GLN A 29 -25.77 5.19 24.69
C GLN A 29 -24.67 4.19 24.34
N LEU A 30 -24.88 3.32 23.34
CA LEU A 30 -23.94 2.23 23.05
C LEU A 30 -23.86 1.90 21.57
N ASN A 31 -22.67 1.55 21.10
CA ASN A 31 -22.49 0.95 19.80
C ASN A 31 -22.49 -0.58 19.91
N ALA A 32 -23.59 -1.22 19.50
CA ALA A 32 -23.70 -2.69 19.51
C ALA A 32 -22.89 -3.38 18.39
N TYR A 33 -22.31 -2.61 17.46
CA TYR A 33 -21.57 -3.12 16.29
C TYR A 33 -20.05 -3.15 16.52
N GLU A 34 -19.57 -2.80 17.71
CA GLU A 34 -18.15 -2.91 18.08
C GLU A 34 -17.53 -4.29 17.80
N PRO A 35 -18.23 -5.44 17.97
CA PRO A 35 -17.66 -6.74 17.60
C PRO A 35 -17.28 -6.85 16.11
N LEU A 36 -18.07 -6.25 15.21
CA LEU A 36 -17.76 -6.23 13.78
C LEU A 36 -16.50 -5.40 13.50
N ALA A 37 -16.43 -4.20 14.08
CA ALA A 37 -15.28 -3.32 13.94
C ALA A 37 -14.00 -3.97 14.48
N GLY A 38 -14.08 -4.60 15.65
CA GLY A 38 -12.96 -5.32 16.26
C GLY A 38 -12.44 -6.47 15.38
N LEU A 39 -13.33 -7.29 14.83
CA LEU A 39 -12.96 -8.37 13.92
C LEU A 39 -12.28 -7.85 12.65
N ALA A 40 -12.83 -6.82 12.03
CA ALA A 40 -12.29 -6.23 10.81
C ALA A 40 -10.88 -5.63 11.02
N VAL A 41 -10.66 -4.97 12.16
CA VAL A 41 -9.34 -4.41 12.51
C VAL A 41 -8.31 -5.51 12.76
N ILE A 42 -8.65 -6.54 13.54
CA ILE A 42 -7.73 -7.66 13.84
C ILE A 42 -7.38 -8.44 12.57
N GLU A 43 -8.35 -8.69 11.69
CA GLU A 43 -8.10 -9.33 10.40
C GLU A 43 -7.13 -8.51 9.54
N SER A 44 -7.40 -7.22 9.37
CA SER A 44 -6.55 -6.31 8.60
C SER A 44 -5.11 -6.28 9.14
N GLN A 45 -4.95 -6.20 10.46
CA GLN A 45 -3.63 -6.21 11.10
C GLN A 45 -2.88 -7.52 10.84
N SER A 46 -3.54 -8.67 10.98
CA SER A 46 -2.94 -9.98 10.74
C SER A 46 -2.52 -10.16 9.27
N LEU A 47 -3.37 -9.75 8.32
CA LEU A 47 -3.07 -9.82 6.89
C LEU A 47 -1.88 -8.94 6.52
N LEU A 48 -1.86 -7.68 6.96
CA LEU A 48 -0.76 -6.76 6.69
C LEU A 48 0.55 -7.23 7.33
N TYR A 49 0.50 -7.71 8.58
CA TYR A 49 1.69 -8.20 9.28
C TYR A 49 2.32 -9.39 8.53
N ARG A 50 1.54 -10.43 8.22
CA ARG A 50 2.06 -11.61 7.53
C ARG A 50 2.54 -11.29 6.12
N THR A 51 1.79 -10.48 5.39
CA THR A 51 2.08 -10.16 3.99
C THR A 51 3.29 -9.25 3.86
N SER A 52 3.49 -8.29 4.77
CA SER A 52 4.65 -7.39 4.75
C SER A 52 5.98 -8.15 4.93
N ILE A 53 6.01 -9.16 5.81
CA ILE A 53 7.19 -10.02 6.02
C ILE A 53 7.52 -10.81 4.74
N ILE A 54 6.51 -11.44 4.13
CA ILE A 54 6.70 -12.23 2.92
C ILE A 54 7.06 -11.31 1.75
N PHE A 55 6.42 -10.15 1.62
CA PHE A 55 6.70 -9.18 0.58
C PHE A 55 8.14 -8.66 0.66
N ARG A 56 8.64 -8.37 1.86
CA ARG A 56 10.04 -8.00 2.07
C ARG A 56 10.98 -9.12 1.60
N THR A 57 10.83 -10.31 2.16
CA THR A 57 11.78 -11.43 1.97
C THR A 57 11.69 -12.10 0.60
N LYS A 58 10.54 -12.03 -0.08
CA LYS A 58 10.28 -12.70 -1.37
C LYS A 58 10.15 -11.74 -2.55
N CYS A 59 10.23 -10.44 -2.33
CA CYS A 59 10.17 -9.44 -3.41
C CYS A 59 11.22 -8.36 -3.20
N ILE A 60 11.14 -7.59 -2.12
CA ILE A 60 11.96 -6.38 -1.92
C ILE A 60 13.45 -6.69 -1.82
N ASP A 61 13.83 -7.66 -0.99
CA ASP A 61 15.25 -7.98 -0.74
C ASP A 61 15.98 -8.46 -2.02
N GLY A 62 15.24 -8.88 -3.06
CA GLY A 62 15.77 -9.36 -4.33
C GLY A 62 15.71 -8.35 -5.49
N ILE A 63 15.28 -7.12 -5.26
CA ILE A 63 15.20 -6.10 -6.31
C ILE A 63 16.62 -5.70 -6.73
N THR A 64 16.91 -5.84 -8.02
CA THR A 64 18.17 -5.40 -8.64
C THR A 64 17.91 -4.39 -9.74
N VAL A 65 18.85 -3.47 -9.94
CA VAL A 65 18.77 -2.48 -11.02
C VAL A 65 19.16 -3.13 -12.34
N ASN A 66 18.38 -2.89 -13.39
CA ASN A 66 18.80 -3.20 -14.76
C ASN A 66 19.64 -2.05 -15.31
N GLU A 67 20.95 -2.15 -15.16
CA GLU A 67 21.90 -1.10 -15.56
C GLU A 67 21.84 -0.74 -17.05
N LYS A 68 21.52 -1.70 -17.92
CA LYS A 68 21.39 -1.44 -19.38
C LYS A 68 20.19 -0.55 -19.70
N THR A 69 19.08 -0.76 -19.01
CA THR A 69 17.92 0.11 -19.15
C THR A 69 18.19 1.49 -18.53
N PHE A 70 18.94 1.52 -17.43
CA PHE A 70 19.33 2.77 -16.77
C PHE A 70 20.27 3.62 -17.62
N SER A 71 21.27 3.03 -18.28
CA SER A 71 22.16 3.76 -19.21
C SER A 71 21.41 4.35 -20.40
N ASN A 72 20.37 3.66 -20.89
CA ASN A 72 19.52 4.19 -21.97
C ASN A 72 18.65 5.38 -21.52
N MET A 73 18.47 5.57 -20.21
CA MET A 73 17.75 6.72 -19.66
C MET A 73 18.52 8.03 -19.91
N GLU A 74 19.86 7.99 -19.99
CA GLU A 74 20.69 9.16 -20.33
C GLU A 74 20.43 9.69 -21.75
N THR A 75 20.07 8.79 -22.67
CA THR A 75 19.69 9.14 -24.06
C THR A 75 18.25 9.63 -24.20
N THR A 76 17.45 9.54 -23.13
CA THR A 76 16.08 10.06 -23.13
C THR A 76 16.14 11.57 -22.88
N GLY A 77 15.40 12.38 -23.65
CA GLY A 77 15.47 13.86 -23.65
C GLY A 77 15.19 14.57 -22.31
N VAL A 78 14.98 13.83 -21.22
CA VAL A 78 14.91 14.33 -19.83
C VAL A 78 16.21 15.01 -19.41
N SER A 79 17.36 14.57 -19.93
CA SER A 79 18.67 15.20 -19.68
C SER A 79 18.78 16.61 -20.28
N VAL A 80 17.95 16.98 -21.28
CA VAL A 80 17.94 18.32 -21.89
C VAL A 80 17.48 19.40 -20.90
N THR A 81 16.59 19.06 -19.95
CA THR A 81 16.14 20.00 -18.91
C THR A 81 17.28 20.43 -17.97
N ALA A 82 18.30 19.59 -17.77
CA ALA A 82 19.48 19.94 -16.97
C ALA A 82 20.43 20.92 -17.68
N ILE A 83 20.29 21.09 -19.00
CA ILE A 83 21.16 21.94 -19.84
C ILE A 83 20.55 23.33 -20.07
N ILE A 84 19.30 23.57 -19.62
CA ILE A 84 18.70 24.90 -19.62
C ILE A 84 19.37 25.72 -18.50
N PRO A 85 20.08 26.81 -18.82
CA PRO A 85 20.78 27.59 -17.80
C PRO A 85 19.79 28.13 -16.77
N LYS A 86 20.10 27.96 -15.47
CA LYS A 86 19.32 28.56 -14.39
C LYS A 86 19.50 30.07 -14.39
N GLY A 87 18.70 30.76 -15.19
CA GLY A 87 18.51 32.20 -15.11
C GLY A 87 17.06 32.48 -14.78
N TRP A 88 16.76 32.64 -13.49
CA TRP A 88 15.95 33.65 -12.79
C TRP A 88 16.10 33.37 -11.29
#